data_AF-A0A5C8A5K0-F1
#
_entry.id   AF-A0A5C8A5K0-F1
#
_cell.length_a   1.000
_cell.length_b   1.000
_cell.length_c   1.000
_cell.angle_alpha   90.00
_cell.angle_beta   90.00
_cell.angle_gamma   90.00
#
_symmetry.space_group_name_H-M   'P 1'
#
loop_
_entity.id
_entity.type
_entity.pdbx_description
1 polymer ?
#
loop_
_entity_poly.entity_id
_entity_poly.type
_entity_poly.pdbx_seq_one_letter_code
_entity_poly.pdbx_strand_id
1 'polypeptide(L)'
;MRLLEADGRLTHATRLLLGAASGVPDTLLALAQVRPKEQNWLRFPWYPTAQGGGAFVLGHRIYVHRRFLRPGDGRALLLMLAHEVGHLPHAAPFGFGAVGRARFVLWAAGHYLMSALRHGRHAHRRARIEQEAERGRWVLSKLIHDTPTDPPEQQLHTAETMRQWLLRHEASIRALHRAYPGWRA
;
A
#
# COMPACT_ATOMS: atom_id res chain seq x y z
N MET A 1 -7.49 -6.92 16.12
CA MET A 1 -7.46 -6.97 14.64
C MET A 1 -6.15 -7.59 14.18
N ARG A 2 -6.18 -8.67 13.40
CA ARG A 2 -4.97 -9.33 12.89
C ARG A 2 -4.83 -9.06 11.39
N LEU A 3 -3.93 -8.13 11.04
CA LEU A 3 -3.65 -7.76 9.64
C LEU A 3 -2.67 -8.72 8.96
N LEU A 4 -1.75 -9.28 9.75
CA LEU A 4 -0.63 -10.08 9.29
C LEU A 4 -0.66 -11.47 9.90
N GLU A 5 -0.16 -12.44 9.13
CA GLU A 5 0.28 -13.73 9.63
C GLU A 5 1.58 -13.60 10.42
N ALA A 6 1.95 -14.64 11.17
CA ALA A 6 3.16 -14.64 12.00
C ALA A 6 4.45 -14.42 11.18
N ASP A 7 4.45 -14.78 9.91
CA ASP A 7 5.58 -14.61 8.99
C ASP A 7 5.56 -13.26 8.24
N GLY A 8 4.63 -12.37 8.56
CA GLY A 8 4.46 -11.06 7.95
C GLY A 8 3.66 -11.05 6.65
N ARG A 9 3.15 -12.19 6.17
CA ARG A 9 2.19 -12.20 5.05
C ARG A 9 0.87 -11.53 5.46
N LEU A 10 0.15 -10.99 4.48
CA LEU A 10 -1.19 -10.45 4.71
C LEU A 10 -2.17 -11.59 5.02
N THR A 11 -3.01 -11.43 6.05
CA THR A 11 -4.12 -12.38 6.27
C THR A 11 -5.07 -12.35 5.08
N HIS A 12 -5.83 -13.42 4.83
CA HIS A 12 -6.76 -13.49 3.70
C HIS A 12 -7.81 -12.36 3.72
N ALA A 13 -8.37 -12.04 4.90
CA ALA A 13 -9.28 -10.90 5.05
C ALA A 13 -8.63 -9.57 4.66
N THR A 14 -7.37 -9.37 5.07
CA THR A 14 -6.60 -8.17 4.72
C THR A 14 -6.35 -8.08 3.22
N ARG A 15 -6.01 -9.20 2.56
CA ARG A 15 -5.84 -9.24 1.10
C ARG A 15 -7.12 -8.84 0.36
N LEU A 16 -8.27 -9.36 0.80
CA LEU A 16 -9.56 -9.00 0.21
C LEU A 16 -9.85 -7.50 0.31
N LEU A 17 -9.70 -6.92 1.50
CA LEU A 17 -9.94 -5.49 1.72
C LEU A 17 -8.95 -4.61 0.91
N LEU A 18 -7.66 -4.93 0.98
CA LEU A 18 -6.63 -4.18 0.27
C LEU A 18 -6.80 -4.30 -1.25
N GLY A 19 -7.15 -5.48 -1.76
CA GLY A 19 -7.45 -5.69 -3.18
C GLY A 19 -8.64 -4.87 -3.64
N ALA A 20 -9.73 -4.84 -2.86
CA ALA A 20 -10.89 -4.03 -3.17
C ALA A 20 -10.58 -2.52 -3.14
N ALA A 21 -9.79 -2.05 -2.15
CA ALA A 21 -9.45 -0.63 -2.02
C ALA A 21 -8.45 -0.15 -3.07
N SER A 22 -7.45 -0.96 -3.41
CA SER A 22 -6.34 -0.57 -4.30
C SER A 22 -6.49 -1.02 -5.75
N GLY A 23 -7.37 -2.00 -6.03
CA GLY A 23 -7.46 -2.65 -7.33
C GLY A 23 -6.30 -3.62 -7.62
N VAL A 24 -5.45 -3.91 -6.64
CA VAL A 24 -4.31 -4.82 -6.80
C VAL A 24 -4.81 -6.28 -6.82
N PRO A 25 -4.41 -7.10 -7.81
CA PRO A 25 -4.81 -8.50 -7.88
C PRO A 25 -4.38 -9.32 -6.66
N ASP A 26 -5.23 -10.26 -6.24
CA ASP A 26 -4.95 -11.15 -5.10
C ASP A 26 -3.66 -11.96 -5.27
N THR A 27 -3.30 -12.30 -6.51
CA THR A 27 -2.05 -13.01 -6.82
C THR A 27 -0.80 -12.21 -6.41
N LEU A 28 -0.83 -10.88 -6.49
CA LEU A 28 0.27 -10.03 -6.01
C LEU A 28 0.21 -9.83 -4.50
N LEU A 29 -1.00 -9.68 -3.93
CA LEU A 29 -1.20 -9.53 -2.49
C LEU A 29 -0.81 -10.79 -1.72
N ALA A 30 -1.01 -11.98 -2.30
CA ALA A 30 -0.61 -13.26 -1.72
C ALA A 30 0.91 -13.40 -1.59
N LEU A 31 1.68 -12.71 -2.44
CA LEU A 31 3.14 -12.67 -2.38
C LEU A 31 3.65 -11.63 -1.38
N ALA A 32 2.82 -10.65 -1.02
CA ALA A 32 3.23 -9.51 -0.21
C ALA A 32 3.68 -9.96 1.19
N GLN A 33 4.86 -9.48 1.60
CA GLN A 33 5.40 -9.75 2.92
C GLN A 33 5.83 -8.46 3.61
N VAL A 34 5.18 -8.17 4.73
CA VAL A 34 5.49 -7.02 5.57
C VAL A 34 6.68 -7.34 6.47
N ARG A 35 7.70 -6.49 6.43
CA ARG A 35 8.94 -6.65 7.20
C ARG A 35 9.26 -5.34 7.94
N PRO A 36 9.89 -5.42 9.13
CA PRO A 36 10.48 -4.26 9.78
C PRO A 36 11.52 -3.60 8.86
N LYS A 37 11.51 -2.27 8.77
CA LYS A 37 12.41 -1.47 7.95
C LYS A 37 13.90 -1.74 8.23
N GLU A 38 14.23 -2.12 9.46
CA GLU A 38 15.59 -2.44 9.91
C GLU A 38 16.15 -3.71 9.25
N GLN A 39 15.28 -4.56 8.71
CA GLN A 39 15.68 -5.75 7.94
C GLN A 39 16.04 -5.42 6.49
N ASN A 40 15.83 -4.18 6.04
CA ASN A 40 16.29 -3.74 4.73
C ASN A 40 17.76 -3.33 4.79
N TRP A 41 18.60 -4.00 4.01
CA TRP A 41 20.03 -3.70 3.92
C TRP A 41 20.32 -2.57 2.93
N LEU A 42 19.35 -2.20 2.06
CA LEU A 42 19.47 -1.03 1.19
C LEU A 42 19.29 0.24 2.01
N ARG A 43 20.39 0.78 2.54
CA ARG A 43 20.41 2.12 3.15
C ARG A 43 20.33 3.15 2.04
N PHE A 44 19.12 3.58 1.67
CA PHE A 44 18.94 4.66 0.71
C PHE A 44 19.37 6.00 1.36
N PRO A 45 20.45 6.65 0.91
CA PRO A 45 20.99 7.85 1.56
C PRO A 45 20.06 9.08 1.44
N TRP A 46 19.05 9.03 0.58
CA TRP A 46 18.04 10.07 0.39
C TRP A 46 16.74 9.85 1.18
N TYR A 47 16.66 8.84 2.05
CA TYR A 47 15.55 8.67 3.00
C TYR A 47 15.98 9.28 4.35
N PRO A 48 15.75 10.58 4.59
CA PRO A 48 16.05 11.16 5.89
C PRO A 48 15.24 10.44 6.97
N THR A 49 15.95 9.92 7.97
CA THR A 49 15.39 9.35 9.21
C THR A 49 14.38 10.29 9.88
N ALA A 50 14.51 11.60 9.64
CA ALA A 50 13.70 12.67 10.23
C ALA A 50 12.33 12.93 9.55
N GLN A 51 12.06 12.46 8.33
CA GLN A 51 10.80 12.79 7.61
C GLN A 51 9.84 11.61 7.40
N GLY A 52 9.93 10.55 8.21
CA GLY A 52 8.78 9.69 8.42
C GLY A 52 8.17 9.03 7.18
N GLY A 53 8.98 8.71 6.16
CA GLY A 53 8.62 7.72 5.13
C GLY A 53 8.40 6.37 5.83
N GLY A 54 7.12 6.08 6.11
CA GLY A 54 6.70 5.06 7.06
C GLY A 54 6.83 3.65 6.52
N ALA A 55 6.77 3.49 5.21
CA ALA A 55 7.05 2.26 4.52
C ALA A 55 7.62 2.50 3.11
N PHE A 56 8.05 1.42 2.46
CA PHE A 56 8.36 1.37 1.03
C PHE A 56 8.28 -0.07 0.54
N VAL A 57 8.15 -0.25 -0.78
CA VAL A 57 8.10 -1.55 -1.44
C VAL A 57 9.41 -1.88 -2.16
N LEU A 58 9.87 -3.13 -2.02
CA LEU A 58 10.96 -3.70 -2.78
C LEU A 58 10.60 -5.12 -3.24
N GLY A 59 10.22 -5.25 -4.52
CA GLY A 59 9.67 -6.50 -5.03
C GLY A 59 8.32 -6.79 -4.37
N HIS A 60 8.19 -7.93 -3.69
CA HIS A 60 6.99 -8.29 -2.91
C HIS A 60 7.11 -7.91 -1.42
N ARG A 61 8.22 -7.30 -0.99
CA ARG A 61 8.45 -6.96 0.42
C ARG A 61 8.05 -5.53 0.68
N ILE A 62 7.22 -5.34 1.71
CA ILE A 62 6.81 -4.02 2.20
C ILE A 62 7.56 -3.79 3.50
N TYR A 63 8.47 -2.83 3.51
CA TYR A 63 9.30 -2.53 4.67
C TYR A 63 8.68 -1.39 5.45
N VAL A 64 8.22 -1.65 6.66
CA VAL A 64 7.47 -0.71 7.50
C VAL A 64 8.25 -0.35 8.75
N HIS A 65 8.20 0.91 9.19
CA HIS A 65 8.79 1.34 10.45
C HIS A 65 8.15 0.61 11.64
N ARG A 66 8.95 0.08 12.58
CA ARG A 66 8.47 -0.76 13.70
C ARG A 66 7.35 -0.15 14.55
N ARG A 67 7.27 1.18 14.62
CA ARG A 67 6.17 1.88 15.31
C ARG A 67 4.80 1.38 14.84
N PHE A 68 4.60 1.18 13.54
CA PHE A 68 3.31 0.74 12.98
C PHE A 68 3.03 -0.75 13.21
N LEU A 69 4.01 -1.53 13.66
CA LEU A 69 3.86 -2.93 14.00
C LEU A 69 3.51 -3.14 15.49
N ARG A 70 3.38 -2.04 16.26
CA ARG A 70 3.00 -2.12 17.67
C ARG A 70 1.50 -2.42 17.81
N PRO A 71 1.08 -3.13 18.88
CA PRO A 71 -0.33 -3.26 19.20
C PRO A 71 -1.01 -1.88 19.33
N GLY A 72 -2.21 -1.74 18.78
CA GLY A 72 -2.98 -0.47 18.78
C GLY A 72 -2.86 0.34 17.48
N ASP A 73 -1.78 0.20 16.72
CA ASP A 73 -1.56 0.97 15.48
C ASP A 73 -2.21 0.37 14.23
N GLY A 74 -3.17 -0.54 14.41
CA GLY A 74 -3.73 -1.34 13.33
C GLY A 74 -4.36 -0.52 12.20
N ARG A 75 -5.14 0.53 12.51
CA ARG A 75 -5.73 1.40 11.48
C ARG A 75 -4.66 2.16 10.70
N ALA A 76 -3.65 2.69 11.39
CA ALA A 76 -2.54 3.40 10.75
C ALA A 76 -1.72 2.47 9.84
N LEU A 77 -1.45 1.25 10.30
CA LEU A 77 -0.81 0.21 9.49
C LEU A 77 -1.68 -0.17 8.28
N LEU A 78 -2.98 -0.36 8.46
CA LEU A 78 -3.89 -0.71 7.36
C LEU A 78 -3.92 0.36 6.27
N LEU A 79 -4.04 1.64 6.64
CA LEU A 79 -4.00 2.78 5.71
C LEU A 79 -2.64 2.88 4.99
N MET A 80 -1.55 2.57 5.69
CA MET A 80 -0.22 2.49 5.08
C MET A 80 -0.14 1.36 4.07
N LEU A 81 -0.56 0.15 4.44
CA LEU A 81 -0.58 -0.99 3.55
C LEU A 81 -1.45 -0.73 2.31
N ALA A 82 -2.57 -0.02 2.45
CA ALA A 82 -3.43 0.36 1.32
C ALA A 82 -2.73 1.28 0.31
N HIS A 83 -1.75 2.08 0.74
CA HIS A 83 -0.86 2.80 -0.17
C HIS A 83 0.21 1.86 -0.73
N GLU A 84 0.97 1.18 0.14
CA GLU A 84 2.16 0.41 -0.26
C GLU A 84 1.85 -0.73 -1.23
N VAL A 85 0.74 -1.45 -1.04
CA VAL A 85 0.37 -2.53 -1.97
C VAL A 85 0.10 -2.02 -3.39
N GLY A 86 -0.26 -0.75 -3.54
CA GLY A 86 -0.42 -0.08 -4.83
C GLY A 86 0.89 -0.01 -5.63
N HIS A 87 2.05 -0.19 -5.01
CA HIS A 87 3.34 -0.29 -5.69
C HIS A 87 3.64 -1.70 -6.23
N LEU A 88 2.93 -2.74 -5.79
CA LEU A 88 3.19 -4.13 -6.22
C LEU A 88 3.00 -4.34 -7.74
N PRO A 89 1.96 -3.79 -8.39
CA PRO A 89 1.83 -3.87 -9.84
C PRO A 89 2.98 -3.21 -10.60
N HIS A 90 3.63 -2.19 -10.03
CA HIS A 90 4.80 -1.56 -10.63
C HIS A 90 6.07 -2.40 -10.47
N ALA A 91 6.19 -3.13 -9.35
CA ALA A 91 7.32 -4.01 -9.10
C ALA A 91 7.24 -5.33 -9.89
N ALA A 92 6.04 -5.86 -10.13
CA ALA A 92 5.83 -7.17 -10.74
C ALA A 92 6.51 -7.37 -12.11
N PRO A 93 6.46 -6.42 -13.08
CA PRO A 93 7.10 -6.58 -14.39
C PRO A 93 8.62 -6.75 -14.34
N PHE A 94 9.28 -6.30 -13.27
CA PHE A 94 10.72 -6.46 -13.11
C PHE A 94 11.10 -7.82 -12.51
N GLY A 95 10.15 -8.54 -11.93
CA GLY A 95 10.36 -9.80 -11.22
C GLY A 95 10.85 -9.61 -9.78
N PHE A 96 10.69 -10.65 -8.96
CA PHE A 96 10.94 -10.59 -7.51
C PHE A 96 12.33 -11.06 -7.05
N GLY A 97 13.18 -11.47 -8.00
CA GLY A 97 14.58 -11.82 -7.76
C GLY A 97 15.49 -10.59 -7.55
N ALA A 98 16.76 -10.81 -7.20
CA ALA A 98 17.70 -9.73 -6.90
C ALA A 98 17.87 -8.73 -8.06
N VAL A 99 18.06 -9.25 -9.28
CA VAL A 99 18.19 -8.44 -10.50
C VAL A 99 16.91 -7.64 -10.77
N GLY A 100 15.74 -8.27 -10.61
CA GLY A 100 14.45 -7.61 -10.79
C GLY A 100 14.24 -6.45 -9.83
N ARG A 101 14.55 -6.65 -8.56
CA ARG A 101 14.50 -5.59 -7.54
C ARG A 101 15.42 -4.42 -7.89
N ALA A 102 16.65 -4.68 -8.35
CA ALA A 102 17.57 -3.61 -8.76
C ALA A 102 17.01 -2.80 -9.94
N ARG A 103 16.45 -3.48 -10.96
CA ARG A 103 15.81 -2.82 -12.11
C ARG A 103 14.60 -1.97 -11.69
N PHE A 104 13.77 -2.47 -10.78
CA PHE A 104 12.65 -1.71 -10.22
C PHE A 104 13.11 -0.45 -9.47
N VAL A 105 14.15 -0.57 -8.63
CA VAL A 105 14.71 0.58 -7.90
C VAL A 105 15.24 1.65 -8.85
N LEU A 106 15.98 1.25 -9.89
CA LEU A 106 16.49 2.18 -10.90
C LEU A 106 15.35 2.87 -11.66
N TRP A 107 14.33 2.11 -12.04
CA TRP A 107 13.14 2.65 -12.70
C TRP A 107 12.41 3.65 -11.81
N ALA A 108 12.17 3.32 -10.54
CA ALA A 108 11.51 4.20 -9.58
C ALA A 108 12.34 5.48 -9.37
N ALA A 109 13.65 5.36 -9.22
CA ALA A 109 14.56 6.51 -9.13
C ALA A 109 14.45 7.44 -10.36
N GLY A 110 14.35 6.87 -11.56
CA GLY A 110 14.11 7.63 -12.79
C GLY A 110 12.80 8.43 -12.77
N HIS A 111 11.70 7.83 -12.30
CA HIS A 111 10.41 8.53 -12.13
C HIS A 111 10.51 9.69 -11.15
N TYR A 112 11.16 9.47 -10.01
CA TYR A 112 11.36 10.52 -9.02
C TYR A 112 12.25 11.65 -9.52
N LEU A 113 13.32 11.34 -10.27
CA LEU A 113 14.18 12.34 -10.88
C LEU A 113 13.41 13.21 -11.89
N MET A 114 12.65 12.58 -12.79
CA MET A 114 11.82 13.30 -13.75
C MET A 114 10.77 14.18 -13.06
N SER A 115 10.16 13.68 -11.98
CA SER A 115 9.22 14.46 -11.17
C SER A 115 9.91 15.62 -10.45
N ALA A 116 11.15 15.43 -9.97
CA ALA A 116 11.93 16.48 -9.34
C ALA A 116 12.30 17.60 -10.31
N LEU A 117 12.65 17.27 -11.55
CA LEU A 117 12.88 18.26 -12.60
C LEU A 117 11.63 19.08 -12.92
N ARG A 118 10.44 18.48 -12.86
CA ARG A 118 9.16 19.15 -13.20
C ARG A 118 8.50 19.88 -12.05
N HIS A 119 8.70 19.42 -10.81
CA HIS A 119 7.90 19.84 -9.66
C HIS A 119 8.74 20.23 -8.44
N GLY A 120 10.07 20.18 -8.54
CA GLY A 120 11.00 20.57 -7.49
C GLY A 120 10.70 19.86 -6.17
N ARG A 121 10.38 20.63 -5.12
CA ARG A 121 10.10 20.14 -3.77
C ARG A 121 8.86 19.24 -3.66
N HIS A 122 8.01 19.20 -4.69
CA HIS A 122 6.80 18.37 -4.73
C HIS A 122 6.96 17.07 -5.55
N ALA A 123 8.19 16.73 -5.94
CA ALA A 123 8.53 15.57 -6.76
C ALA A 123 7.84 14.27 -6.30
N HIS A 124 7.95 13.96 -5.01
CA HIS A 124 7.40 12.73 -4.45
C HIS A 124 5.87 12.70 -4.55
N ARG A 125 5.20 13.75 -4.07
CA ARG A 125 3.72 13.82 -4.05
C ARG A 125 3.10 13.88 -5.45
N ARG A 126 3.83 14.38 -6.44
CA ARG A 126 3.36 14.52 -7.82
C ARG A 126 3.83 13.41 -8.76
N ALA A 127 4.68 12.50 -8.29
CA ALA A 127 5.08 11.35 -9.09
C ALA A 127 3.85 10.49 -9.39
N ARG A 128 3.68 10.10 -10.65
CA ARG A 128 2.54 9.30 -11.10
C ARG A 128 2.37 8.02 -10.27
N ILE A 129 3.47 7.32 -10.01
CA ILE A 129 3.49 6.08 -9.22
C ILE A 129 2.97 6.28 -7.79
N GLU A 130 3.26 7.43 -7.18
CA GLU A 130 2.82 7.76 -5.83
C GLU A 130 1.33 8.08 -5.78
N GLN A 131 0.77 8.64 -6.85
CA GLN A 131 -0.66 8.91 -6.94
C GLN A 131 -1.46 7.64 -7.31
N GLU A 132 -0.91 6.79 -8.17
CA GLU A 132 -1.50 5.48 -8.43
C GLU A 132 -1.56 4.64 -7.14
N ALA A 133 -0.48 4.63 -6.35
CA ALA A 133 -0.45 4.00 -5.02
C ALA A 133 -1.40 4.67 -4.01
N GLU A 134 -1.51 6.00 -4.04
CA GLU A 134 -2.37 6.76 -3.12
C GLU A 134 -3.86 6.43 -3.26
N ARG A 135 -4.29 5.94 -4.42
CA ARG A 135 -5.69 5.54 -4.65
C ARG A 135 -6.19 4.59 -3.57
N GLY A 136 -5.43 3.55 -3.23
CA GLY A 136 -5.86 2.53 -2.26
C GLY A 136 -6.10 3.13 -0.88
N ARG A 137 -5.18 3.98 -0.41
CA ARG A 137 -5.31 4.68 0.87
C ARG A 137 -6.48 5.67 0.87
N TRP A 138 -6.69 6.39 -0.23
CA TRP A 138 -7.78 7.35 -0.36
C TRP A 138 -9.14 6.64 -0.32
N VAL A 139 -9.31 5.58 -1.11
CA VAL A 139 -10.54 4.77 -1.14
C VAL A 139 -10.83 4.20 0.24
N LEU A 140 -9.84 3.58 0.88
CA LEU A 140 -10.02 3.01 2.22
C LEU A 140 -10.35 4.08 3.28
N SER A 141 -9.69 5.24 3.24
CA SER A 141 -9.99 6.34 4.17
C SER A 141 -11.43 6.82 4.01
N LYS A 142 -11.95 6.87 2.78
CA LYS A 142 -13.34 7.23 2.50
C LYS A 142 -14.31 6.16 2.99
N LEU A 143 -14.05 4.89 2.73
CA LEU A 143 -14.87 3.79 3.27
C LEU A 143 -14.97 3.86 4.80
N ILE A 144 -13.84 4.02 5.49
CA ILE A 144 -13.81 4.15 6.96
C ILE A 144 -14.64 5.35 7.45
N HIS A 145 -14.59 6.47 6.72
CA HIS A 145 -15.35 7.67 7.05
C HIS A 145 -16.85 7.49 6.80
N ASP A 146 -17.20 6.86 5.68
CA ASP A 146 -18.57 6.72 5.19
C ASP A 146 -19.33 5.55 5.86
N THR A 147 -18.64 4.63 6.54
CA THR A 147 -19.24 3.49 7.26
C THR A 147 -18.95 3.50 8.77
N PRO A 148 -19.28 4.58 9.51
CA PRO A 148 -18.88 4.74 10.92
C PRO A 148 -19.45 3.67 11.86
N THR A 149 -20.59 3.06 11.52
CA THR A 149 -21.24 2.00 12.31
C THR A 149 -20.87 0.58 11.86
N ASP A 150 -20.23 0.43 10.71
CA ASP A 150 -19.73 -0.85 10.16
C ASP A 150 -18.39 -0.63 9.43
N PRO A 151 -17.32 -0.21 10.14
CA PRO A 151 -16.05 0.11 9.50
C PRO A 151 -15.30 -1.17 9.09
N PRO A 152 -14.61 -1.17 7.94
CA PRO A 152 -14.02 -2.38 7.38
C PRO A 152 -13.00 -3.08 8.30
N GLU A 153 -12.29 -2.33 9.14
CA GLU A 153 -11.33 -2.89 10.10
C GLU A 153 -11.96 -3.82 11.15
N GLN A 154 -13.25 -3.67 11.44
CA GLN A 154 -13.99 -4.56 12.33
C GLN A 154 -14.36 -5.87 11.65
N GLN A 155 -14.24 -5.97 10.31
CA GLN A 155 -14.60 -7.16 9.55
C GLN A 155 -13.39 -8.05 9.22
N LEU A 156 -12.20 -7.65 9.66
CA LEU A 156 -10.92 -8.32 9.37
C LEU A 156 -10.66 -9.59 10.21
N HIS A 157 -11.66 -10.10 10.92
CA HIS A 157 -11.56 -11.34 11.70
C HIS A 157 -11.48 -12.59 10.82
N THR A 158 -12.28 -12.65 9.76
CA THR A 158 -12.31 -13.80 8.84
C THR A 158 -12.42 -13.33 7.39
N ALA A 159 -12.04 -14.21 6.46
CA ALA A 159 -12.23 -13.93 5.04
C ALA A 159 -13.72 -13.85 4.67
N GLU A 160 -14.58 -14.63 5.32
CA GLU A 160 -16.02 -14.67 5.03
C GLU A 160 -16.72 -13.37 5.43
N THR A 161 -16.49 -12.88 6.65
CA THR A 161 -17.01 -11.59 7.12
C THR A 161 -16.57 -10.43 6.21
N MET A 162 -15.31 -10.45 5.77
CA MET A 162 -14.81 -9.44 4.84
C MET A 162 -15.45 -9.55 3.46
N ARG A 163 -15.64 -10.76 2.91
CA ARG A 163 -16.34 -10.94 1.62
C ARG A 163 -17.77 -10.39 1.68
N GLN A 164 -18.50 -10.71 2.74
CA GLN A 164 -19.86 -10.21 2.94
C GLN A 164 -19.89 -8.69 3.05
N TRP A 165 -18.96 -8.09 3.78
CA TRP A 165 -18.84 -6.63 3.86
C TRP A 165 -18.53 -6.02 2.48
N LEU A 166 -17.58 -6.59 1.74
CA LEU A 166 -17.23 -6.12 0.40
C LEU A 166 -18.40 -6.21 -0.59
N LEU A 167 -19.20 -7.27 -0.51
CA LEU A 167 -20.42 -7.43 -1.32
C LEU A 167 -21.44 -6.33 -0.99
N ARG A 168 -21.67 -6.04 0.29
CA ARG A 168 -22.59 -4.95 0.70
C ARG A 168 -22.12 -3.57 0.24
N HIS A 169 -20.82 -3.33 0.19
CA HIS A 169 -20.23 -2.02 -0.13
C HIS A 169 -19.68 -1.90 -1.56
N GLU A 170 -19.93 -2.89 -2.42
CA GLU A 170 -19.37 -2.97 -3.76
C GLU A 170 -19.66 -1.73 -4.63
N ALA A 171 -20.91 -1.23 -4.57
CA ALA A 171 -21.32 -0.03 -5.29
C ALA A 171 -20.55 1.22 -4.83
N SER A 172 -20.39 1.38 -3.51
CA SER A 172 -19.64 2.48 -2.90
C SER A 172 -18.16 2.41 -3.27
N ILE A 173 -17.55 1.22 -3.20
CA ILE A 173 -16.16 1.00 -3.59
C ILE A 173 -15.94 1.42 -5.05
N ARG A 174 -16.80 0.96 -5.98
CA ARG A 174 -16.73 1.37 -7.39
C ARG A 174 -16.90 2.88 -7.58
N ALA A 175 -17.83 3.50 -6.84
CA ALA A 175 -18.04 4.94 -6.91
C ALA A 175 -16.80 5.71 -6.44
N LEU A 176 -16.17 5.29 -5.34
CA LEU A 176 -14.94 5.90 -4.82
C LEU A 176 -13.77 5.76 -5.80
N HIS A 177 -13.58 4.60 -6.41
CA HIS A 177 -12.55 4.43 -7.44
C HIS A 177 -12.73 5.39 -8.63
N ARG A 178 -13.97 5.62 -9.07
CA ARG A 178 -14.29 6.59 -10.13
C ARG A 178 -14.10 8.04 -9.67
N ALA A 179 -14.38 8.33 -8.41
CA ALA A 179 -14.25 9.66 -7.83
C ALA A 179 -12.81 10.02 -7.44
N TYR A 180 -11.88 9.06 -7.45
CA TYR A 180 -10.50 9.31 -7.09
C TYR A 180 -9.90 10.40 -8.00
N PRO A 181 -9.45 11.55 -7.44
CA PRO A 181 -9.06 12.71 -8.25
C PRO A 181 -7.81 12.48 -9.10
N GLY A 182 -7.06 11.41 -8.82
CA GLY A 182 -5.98 10.92 -9.66
C GLY A 182 -4.83 11.90 -9.88
N TRP A 183 -4.00 11.51 -10.84
CA TRP A 183 -3.03 12.38 -11.48
C TRP A 183 -3.70 13.21 -12.57
N ARG A 184 -3.80 14.52 -12.31
CA ARG A 184 -4.10 15.50 -13.34
C ARG A 184 -2.81 15.76 -14.12
N ALA A 185 -2.76 15.23 -15.34
CA ALA A 185 -1.69 15.45 -16.30
C ALA A 185 -1.57 16.95 -16.64
#